data_AF-A0A5A7TY05-F1
#
_entry.id   AF-A0A5A7TY05-F1
#
_cell.length_a   1.000
_cell.length_b   1.000
_cell.length_c   1.000
_cell.angle_alpha   90.00
_cell.angle_beta   90.00
_cell.angle_gamma   90.00
#
_symmetry.space_group_name_H-M   'P 1'
#
loop_
_entity.id
_entity.type
_entity.pdbx_description
1 polymer ?
#
loop_
_entity_poly.entity_id
_entity_poly.type
_entity_poly.pdbx_seq_one_letter_code
_entity_poly.pdbx_strand_id
1 'polypeptide(L)'
;MATSSLFNPTISFPSRKPKLQSTPKFRNPILRIPKATSDSSPSPPTNGSPPLSTLKNIRYADENIKDEACRHRAASGEDQSNFSAKYVPFNAGPNSAECHSLDEVIYRSRSGGLLDIQHDVEALKKYDGAYWRNLFDSRVGKTTWPYGSGVWSKKEWVLPEIDPDNIVDAFEGNSNLFWAERFGKQFLGMNDLWVKHCGISHTGSFKDLGMIVLVSQVNRLRKLKRPVVGVGCASSGDTSAALLAYCASARIPSIVFLPANKISMAQLFQPIAAFVLSIDTDFDGCFKMCQELGLVDKIPRLVCAEAANANPLYLHYKSGWKDFKAVKASSTFASAIQIGDPISIDRAVYTLQNSNGIIEEATEEELMDAMAQAVLS
;
A
#
# COMPACT_ATOMS: atom_id res chain seq x y z
N MET A 1 15.20 51.80 -20.83
CA MET A 1 15.91 52.26 -22.04
C MET A 1 17.41 52.20 -21.77
N ALA A 2 18.15 51.58 -22.70
CA ALA A 2 19.57 51.82 -23.04
C ALA A 2 20.63 51.60 -21.92
N THR A 3 21.34 50.45 -21.90
CA THR A 3 22.68 50.17 -22.54
C THR A 3 23.85 50.67 -21.66
N SER A 4 25.00 50.02 -21.45
CA SER A 4 25.82 49.04 -22.20
C SER A 4 26.97 48.60 -21.27
N SER A 5 27.15 47.30 -20.96
CA SER A 5 28.20 46.41 -21.48
C SER A 5 29.67 46.87 -21.37
N LEU A 6 30.45 46.19 -20.53
CA LEU A 6 31.88 45.88 -20.76
C LEU A 6 32.21 44.51 -20.14
N PHE A 7 32.09 43.46 -20.94
CA PHE A 7 32.76 42.18 -20.72
C PHE A 7 33.05 41.56 -22.08
N ASN A 8 34.32 41.41 -22.44
CA ASN A 8 34.84 40.44 -23.41
C ASN A 8 36.38 40.51 -23.46
N PRO A 9 37.08 39.53 -24.05
CA PRO A 9 37.23 38.12 -23.67
C PRO A 9 38.75 37.83 -23.46
N THR A 10 39.24 36.66 -23.06
CA THR A 10 39.74 35.60 -23.97
C THR A 10 40.54 34.60 -23.13
N ILE A 11 40.03 33.39 -22.90
CA ILE A 11 40.89 32.21 -22.68
C ILE A 11 40.28 31.07 -23.48
N SER A 12 41.00 30.68 -24.54
CA SER A 12 40.71 29.56 -25.40
C SER A 12 41.20 28.26 -24.75
N PHE A 13 40.34 27.25 -24.67
CA PHE A 13 40.75 25.87 -24.43
C PHE A 13 40.37 25.01 -25.66
N PRO A 14 41.28 24.15 -26.15
CA PRO A 14 41.10 23.46 -27.41
C PRO A 14 40.06 22.34 -27.33
N SER A 15 39.15 22.31 -28.31
CA SER A 15 38.23 21.19 -28.52
C SER A 15 38.98 19.96 -29.04
N ARG A 16 39.23 18.97 -28.19
CA ARG A 16 39.57 17.61 -28.63
C ARG A 16 38.30 16.78 -28.72
N LYS A 17 37.90 16.42 -29.95
CA LYS A 17 36.88 15.39 -30.21
C LYS A 17 37.35 14.05 -29.62
N PRO A 18 36.52 13.30 -28.87
CA PRO A 18 36.85 11.94 -28.49
C PRO A 18 36.87 11.06 -29.75
N LYS A 19 37.99 10.39 -30.01
CA LYS A 19 38.09 9.31 -31.00
C LYS A 19 37.28 8.12 -30.48
N LEU A 20 36.36 7.62 -31.30
CA LEU A 20 35.69 6.33 -31.09
C LEU A 20 36.78 5.23 -31.12
N GLN A 21 37.16 4.72 -29.95
CA GLN A 21 37.98 3.52 -29.86
C GLN A 21 37.09 2.29 -29.98
N SER A 22 37.44 1.41 -30.91
CA SER A 22 36.80 0.12 -31.16
C SER A 22 36.76 -0.72 -29.89
N THR A 23 35.57 -1.19 -29.53
CA THR A 23 35.34 -2.14 -28.46
C THR A 23 36.03 -3.49 -28.75
N PRO A 24 36.71 -4.11 -27.77
CA PRO A 24 37.21 -5.47 -27.93
C PRO A 24 36.03 -6.44 -27.93
N LYS A 25 35.94 -7.26 -28.98
CA LYS A 25 34.95 -8.32 -29.14
C LYS A 25 35.11 -9.33 -28.00
N PHE A 26 34.18 -9.33 -27.05
CA PHE A 26 34.00 -10.47 -26.14
C PHE A 26 33.50 -11.67 -26.96
N ARG A 27 34.33 -12.72 -27.03
CA ARG A 27 33.96 -14.03 -27.59
C ARG A 27 32.98 -14.70 -26.62
N ASN A 28 31.73 -14.88 -27.05
CA ASN A 28 30.81 -15.80 -26.39
C ASN A 28 31.37 -17.24 -26.55
N PRO A 29 31.58 -18.01 -25.47
CA PRO A 29 31.76 -19.45 -25.62
C PRO A 29 30.41 -20.03 -26.05
N ILE A 30 30.34 -20.50 -27.29
CA ILE A 30 29.25 -21.29 -27.82
C ILE A 30 29.17 -22.56 -26.97
N LEU A 31 28.22 -22.62 -26.04
CA LEU A 31 27.82 -23.87 -25.41
C LEU A 31 27.12 -24.71 -26.49
N ARG A 32 27.85 -25.69 -27.03
CA ARG A 32 27.31 -26.68 -27.97
C ARG A 32 26.27 -27.53 -27.24
N ILE A 33 24.99 -27.28 -27.50
CA ILE A 33 23.92 -28.23 -27.22
C ILE A 33 24.02 -29.33 -28.29
N PRO A 34 24.15 -30.62 -27.93
CA PRO A 34 24.14 -31.70 -28.92
C PRO A 34 22.78 -31.72 -29.63
N LYS A 35 22.81 -31.61 -30.95
CA LYS A 35 21.65 -31.76 -31.83
C LYS A 35 21.26 -33.24 -31.81
N ALA A 36 20.14 -33.58 -31.17
CA ALA A 36 19.56 -34.92 -31.29
C ALA A 36 19.13 -35.13 -32.74
N THR A 37 19.77 -36.08 -33.41
CA THR A 37 19.43 -36.54 -34.76
C THR A 37 18.12 -37.30 -34.71
N SER A 38 17.12 -36.80 -35.42
CA SER A 38 15.89 -37.52 -35.73
C SER A 38 16.17 -38.52 -36.86
N ASP A 39 16.39 -39.78 -36.51
CA ASP A 39 16.24 -40.88 -37.46
C ASP A 39 14.87 -41.52 -37.31
N SER A 40 14.26 -41.75 -38.45
CA SER A 40 12.88 -42.20 -38.63
C SER A 40 12.89 -43.67 -39.06
N SER A 41 12.17 -44.53 -38.34
CA SER A 41 11.61 -45.78 -38.88
C SER A 41 10.51 -46.30 -37.95
N PRO A 42 9.33 -46.70 -38.46
CA PRO A 42 8.20 -47.14 -37.64
C PRO A 42 8.24 -48.65 -37.37
N SER A 43 7.89 -49.06 -36.14
CA SER A 43 7.56 -50.46 -35.79
C SER A 43 6.36 -50.50 -34.83
N PRO A 44 5.52 -51.55 -34.86
CA PRO A 44 4.09 -51.51 -34.48
C PRO A 44 3.83 -51.64 -32.96
N PRO A 45 2.61 -51.33 -32.48
CA PRO A 45 2.37 -51.05 -31.07
C PRO A 45 2.22 -52.32 -30.23
N THR A 46 2.81 -52.33 -29.04
CA THR A 46 2.53 -53.32 -27.99
C THR A 46 1.82 -52.62 -26.83
N ASN A 47 0.69 -53.20 -26.42
CA ASN A 47 -0.17 -52.72 -25.34
C ASN A 47 0.57 -52.75 -24.00
N GLY A 48 0.72 -51.59 -23.37
CA GLY A 48 1.20 -51.44 -21.99
C GLY A 48 0.49 -50.25 -21.34
N SER A 49 -0.22 -50.52 -20.25
CA SER A 49 -0.90 -49.57 -19.37
C SER A 49 0.02 -48.41 -18.92
N PRO A 50 -0.48 -47.16 -18.82
CA PRO A 50 0.38 -46.02 -18.48
C PRO A 50 0.79 -46.05 -17.00
N PRO A 51 2.02 -45.66 -16.65
CA PRO A 51 2.42 -45.50 -15.25
C PRO A 51 1.75 -44.25 -14.65
N LEU A 52 1.36 -44.36 -13.39
CA LEU A 52 0.86 -43.27 -12.55
C LEU A 52 1.91 -42.14 -12.52
N SER A 53 1.66 -41.04 -13.23
CA SER A 53 2.55 -39.88 -13.24
C SER A 53 2.37 -39.08 -11.95
N THR A 54 3.36 -39.14 -11.06
CA THR A 54 3.58 -38.13 -10.03
C THR A 54 3.73 -36.76 -10.71
N LEU A 55 2.70 -35.92 -10.62
CA LEU A 55 2.70 -34.54 -11.12
C LEU A 55 3.83 -33.75 -10.45
N LYS A 56 4.90 -33.49 -11.20
CA LYS A 56 5.83 -32.41 -10.90
C LYS A 56 5.10 -31.11 -11.21
N ASN A 57 4.60 -30.42 -10.20
CA ASN A 57 4.04 -29.08 -10.30
C ASN A 57 5.14 -28.07 -10.65
N ILE A 58 5.58 -28.05 -11.90
CA ILE A 58 6.37 -26.96 -12.46
C ILE A 58 5.38 -26.08 -13.20
N ARG A 59 5.14 -24.86 -12.70
CA ARG A 59 4.33 -23.86 -13.41
C ARG A 59 4.98 -23.56 -14.75
N TYR A 60 4.20 -23.64 -15.83
CA TYR A 60 4.68 -23.23 -17.15
C TYR A 60 4.87 -21.72 -17.19
N ALA A 61 5.81 -21.23 -17.99
CA ALA A 61 6.17 -19.81 -18.06
C ALA A 61 4.99 -18.88 -18.43
N ASP A 62 3.98 -19.44 -19.12
CA ASP A 62 2.79 -18.71 -19.57
C ASP A 62 1.62 -18.79 -18.57
N GLU A 63 1.73 -19.62 -17.52
CA GLU A 63 0.68 -19.76 -16.52
C GLU A 63 0.88 -18.76 -15.37
N ASN A 64 -0.09 -17.85 -15.23
CA ASN A 64 -0.12 -16.91 -14.12
C ASN A 64 -0.82 -17.55 -12.90
N ILE A 65 -0.36 -17.22 -11.70
CA ILE A 65 -0.96 -17.62 -10.43
C ILE A 65 -2.46 -17.29 -10.34
N LYS A 66 -2.92 -16.24 -11.04
CA LYS A 66 -4.34 -15.88 -11.14
C LYS A 66 -5.14 -16.93 -11.91
N ASP A 67 -4.61 -17.42 -13.03
CA ASP A 67 -5.28 -18.41 -13.87
C ASP A 67 -5.32 -19.78 -13.18
N GLU A 68 -4.27 -20.14 -12.45
CA GLU A 68 -4.23 -21.31 -11.56
C GLU A 68 -5.33 -21.21 -10.49
N ALA A 69 -5.42 -20.09 -9.78
CA ALA A 69 -6.42 -19.88 -8.75
C ALA A 69 -7.86 -19.86 -9.30
N CYS A 70 -8.08 -19.25 -10.47
CA CYS A 70 -9.39 -19.23 -11.13
C CYS A 70 -9.88 -20.65 -11.45
N ARG A 71 -9.01 -21.51 -11.98
CA ARG A 71 -9.33 -22.92 -12.25
C ARG A 71 -9.65 -23.70 -10.97
N HIS A 72 -8.88 -23.49 -9.90
CA HIS A 72 -9.14 -24.16 -8.62
C HIS A 72 -10.47 -23.71 -8.01
N ARG A 73 -10.81 -22.43 -8.09
CA ARG A 73 -12.10 -21.88 -7.61
C ARG A 73 -13.29 -22.46 -8.38
N ALA A 74 -13.18 -22.58 -9.70
CA ALA A 74 -14.22 -23.19 -10.53
C ALA A 74 -14.44 -24.67 -10.20
N ALA A 75 -13.40 -25.37 -9.73
CA ALA A 75 -13.46 -26.78 -9.34
C ALA A 75 -13.94 -27.00 -7.90
N SER A 76 -13.66 -26.06 -6.97
CA SER A 76 -14.01 -26.19 -5.55
C SER A 76 -15.44 -25.79 -5.21
N GLY A 77 -16.14 -25.09 -6.11
CA GLY A 77 -17.49 -24.61 -5.86
C GLY A 77 -17.58 -23.68 -4.64
N GLU A 78 -16.51 -22.93 -4.36
CA GLU A 78 -16.40 -22.05 -3.18
C GLU A 78 -17.64 -21.15 -3.05
N ASP A 79 -18.35 -21.35 -1.94
CA ASP A 79 -19.53 -20.60 -1.53
C ASP A 79 -19.19 -19.10 -1.51
N GLN A 80 -20.02 -18.28 -2.17
CA GLN A 80 -19.92 -16.84 -2.05
C GLN A 80 -20.16 -16.48 -0.59
N SER A 81 -19.09 -16.15 0.13
CA SER A 81 -19.18 -15.72 1.52
C SER A 81 -20.14 -14.53 1.63
N ASN A 82 -21.18 -14.65 2.47
CA ASN A 82 -22.22 -13.63 2.71
C ASN A 82 -21.71 -12.36 3.43
N PHE A 83 -20.43 -12.02 3.29
CA PHE A 83 -19.86 -10.81 3.86
C PHE A 83 -20.08 -9.64 2.89
N SER A 84 -20.43 -8.48 3.43
CA SER A 84 -20.63 -7.26 2.64
C SER A 84 -20.07 -6.04 3.35
N ALA A 85 -19.85 -4.97 2.60
CA ALA A 85 -19.44 -3.68 3.15
C ALA A 85 -20.06 -2.54 2.33
N LYS A 86 -20.26 -1.38 2.98
CA LYS A 86 -20.94 -0.22 2.39
C LYS A 86 -20.34 1.09 2.86
N TYR A 87 -20.52 2.15 2.08
CA TYR A 87 -20.20 3.50 2.54
C TYR A 87 -21.29 4.02 3.48
N VAL A 88 -20.88 4.60 4.60
CA VAL A 88 -21.74 5.32 5.56
C VAL A 88 -21.10 6.66 5.93
N PRO A 89 -21.83 7.68 6.39
CA PRO A 89 -21.20 8.89 6.92
C PRO A 89 -20.34 8.55 8.15
N PHE A 90 -19.14 9.13 8.22
CA PHE A 90 -18.21 8.92 9.33
C PHE A 90 -18.86 9.30 10.66
N ASN A 91 -18.67 8.43 11.67
CA ASN A 91 -19.25 8.56 13.02
C ASN A 91 -20.78 8.73 13.04
N ALA A 92 -21.48 8.31 11.99
CA ALA A 92 -22.94 8.24 12.04
C ALA A 92 -23.36 7.05 12.91
N GLY A 93 -24.33 7.28 13.81
CA GLY A 93 -24.88 6.22 14.63
C GLY A 93 -25.51 5.09 13.78
N PRO A 94 -25.83 3.93 14.39
CA PRO A 94 -26.34 2.74 13.69
C PRO A 94 -27.63 2.97 12.88
N ASN A 95 -28.33 4.08 13.12
CA ASN A 95 -29.56 4.48 12.41
C ASN A 95 -29.32 5.51 11.28
N SER A 96 -28.09 5.65 10.77
CA SER A 96 -27.84 6.51 9.60
C SER A 96 -28.70 6.04 8.42
N ALA A 97 -29.62 6.90 7.97
CA ALA A 97 -30.41 6.64 6.78
C ALA A 97 -29.59 6.70 5.49
N GLU A 98 -28.38 7.26 5.55
CA GLU A 98 -27.47 7.33 4.42
C GLU A 98 -26.54 6.11 4.41
N CYS A 99 -26.68 5.29 3.38
CA CYS A 99 -25.73 4.26 3.01
C CYS A 99 -25.64 4.16 1.49
N HIS A 100 -24.46 3.84 0.97
CA HIS A 100 -24.22 3.71 -0.46
C HIS A 100 -23.40 2.47 -0.77
N SER A 101 -23.57 1.93 -1.97
CA SER A 101 -22.77 0.79 -2.43
C SER A 101 -21.30 1.19 -2.62
N LEU A 102 -20.37 0.27 -2.36
CA LEU A 102 -18.97 0.44 -2.72
C LEU A 102 -18.75 0.55 -4.23
N ASP A 103 -19.74 0.15 -5.04
CA ASP A 103 -19.70 0.27 -6.50
C ASP A 103 -20.11 1.67 -7.02
N GLU A 104 -20.39 2.61 -6.11
CA GLU A 104 -20.68 4.02 -6.42
C GLU A 104 -19.46 4.90 -6.19
N VAL A 105 -19.28 5.91 -7.05
CA VAL A 105 -18.18 6.88 -6.93
C VAL A 105 -18.68 8.08 -6.13
N ILE A 106 -18.51 8.02 -4.81
CA ILE A 106 -18.96 9.05 -3.86
C ILE A 106 -17.77 9.47 -3.00
N TYR A 107 -17.62 10.78 -2.80
CA TYR A 107 -16.49 11.36 -2.09
C TYR A 107 -16.86 11.99 -0.74
N ARG A 108 -18.14 12.32 -0.53
CA ARG A 108 -18.66 13.02 0.64
C ARG A 108 -20.05 12.50 0.96
N SER A 109 -20.42 12.54 2.24
CA SER A 109 -21.80 12.31 2.64
C SER A 109 -22.73 13.38 2.07
N ARG A 110 -24.05 13.17 2.14
CA ARG A 110 -25.06 14.19 1.77
C ARG A 110 -24.92 15.48 2.57
N SER A 111 -24.35 15.41 3.77
CA SER A 111 -24.04 16.59 4.61
C SER A 111 -22.69 17.25 4.29
N GLY A 112 -21.91 16.72 3.33
CA GLY A 112 -20.57 17.21 3.00
C GLY A 112 -19.45 16.67 3.89
N GLY A 113 -19.77 15.77 4.83
CA GLY A 113 -18.83 15.11 5.74
C GLY A 113 -18.02 13.99 5.10
N LEU A 114 -17.13 13.39 5.89
CA LEU A 114 -16.35 12.22 5.49
C LEU A 114 -17.25 10.97 5.41
N LEU A 115 -16.88 10.03 4.55
CA LEU A 115 -17.50 8.70 4.45
C LEU A 115 -16.58 7.67 5.07
N ASP A 116 -17.15 6.64 5.65
CA ASP A 116 -16.47 5.51 6.24
C ASP A 116 -16.95 4.18 5.64
N ILE A 117 -16.14 3.13 5.75
CA ILE A 117 -16.49 1.79 5.27
C ILE A 117 -17.03 0.98 6.44
N GLN A 118 -18.32 0.65 6.40
CA GLN A 118 -18.95 -0.21 7.39
C GLN A 118 -19.12 -1.62 6.83
N HIS A 119 -18.51 -2.59 7.52
CA HIS A 119 -18.71 -4.00 7.24
C HIS A 119 -20.00 -4.51 7.90
N ASP A 120 -20.59 -5.57 7.35
CA ASP A 120 -21.66 -6.33 7.99
C ASP A 120 -21.11 -7.11 9.20
N VAL A 121 -21.07 -6.43 10.34
CA VAL A 121 -20.59 -7.00 11.61
C VAL A 121 -21.47 -8.16 12.07
N GLU A 122 -22.76 -8.16 11.74
CA GLU A 122 -23.66 -9.28 12.10
C GLU A 122 -23.28 -10.56 11.35
N ALA A 123 -22.92 -10.45 10.07
CA ALA A 123 -22.40 -11.57 9.30
C ALA A 123 -21.03 -12.04 9.83
N LEU A 124 -20.14 -11.11 10.18
CA LEU A 124 -18.80 -11.44 10.69
C LEU A 124 -18.86 -12.13 12.08
N LYS A 125 -19.78 -11.71 12.96
CA LYS A 125 -19.98 -12.27 14.31
C LYS A 125 -20.54 -13.70 14.33
N LYS A 126 -21.01 -14.22 13.18
CA LYS A 126 -21.37 -15.65 13.05
C LYS A 126 -20.17 -16.58 13.20
N TYR A 127 -18.96 -16.03 13.03
CA TYR A 127 -17.70 -16.73 13.19
C TYR A 127 -16.98 -16.20 14.42
N ASP A 128 -16.52 -17.11 15.28
CA ASP A 128 -15.84 -16.73 16.52
C ASP A 128 -14.38 -16.27 16.27
N GLY A 129 -13.77 -15.70 17.31
CA GLY A 129 -12.38 -15.23 17.22
C GLY A 129 -11.37 -16.34 16.94
N ALA A 130 -11.65 -17.59 17.33
CA ALA A 130 -10.76 -18.71 17.05
C ALA A 130 -10.77 -19.09 15.57
N TYR A 131 -11.95 -19.08 14.94
CA TYR A 131 -12.10 -19.23 13.49
C TYR A 131 -11.29 -18.18 12.75
N TRP A 132 -11.46 -16.89 13.10
CA TRP A 132 -10.76 -15.81 12.39
C TRP A 132 -9.24 -15.91 12.52
N ARG A 133 -8.72 -16.20 13.72
CA ARG A 133 -7.28 -16.44 13.94
C ARG A 133 -6.79 -17.60 13.09
N ASN A 134 -7.45 -18.76 13.17
CA ASN A 134 -7.07 -19.95 12.40
C ASN A 134 -7.11 -19.71 10.89
N LEU A 135 -8.14 -19.01 10.39
CA LEU A 135 -8.28 -18.67 8.98
C LEU A 135 -7.12 -17.79 8.51
N PHE A 136 -6.82 -16.71 9.23
CA PHE A 136 -5.74 -15.79 8.86
C PHE A 136 -4.36 -16.43 9.01
N ASP A 137 -4.13 -17.23 10.04
CA ASP A 137 -2.87 -17.95 10.27
C ASP A 137 -2.63 -19.01 9.18
N SER A 138 -3.68 -19.69 8.70
CA SER A 138 -3.57 -20.68 7.62
C SER A 138 -3.04 -20.10 6.30
N ARG A 139 -3.17 -18.78 6.12
CA ARG A 139 -2.74 -18.02 4.92
C ARG A 139 -1.33 -17.46 5.04
N VAL A 140 -0.72 -17.49 6.23
CA VAL A 140 0.64 -16.99 6.45
C VAL A 140 1.66 -17.80 5.65
N GLY A 141 2.57 -17.10 4.97
CA GLY A 141 3.64 -17.72 4.18
C GLY A 141 3.16 -18.44 2.91
N LYS A 142 1.89 -18.29 2.51
CA LYS A 142 1.37 -18.86 1.28
C LYS A 142 1.70 -17.98 0.08
N THR A 143 1.82 -18.61 -1.08
CA THR A 143 1.93 -17.93 -2.38
C THR A 143 0.72 -18.32 -3.25
N THR A 144 -0.47 -18.35 -2.65
CA THR A 144 -1.73 -18.63 -3.34
C THR A 144 -2.44 -17.32 -3.63
N TRP A 145 -3.04 -17.17 -4.80
CA TRP A 145 -3.78 -15.94 -5.14
C TRP A 145 -5.17 -15.92 -4.49
N PRO A 146 -5.63 -14.79 -3.90
CA PRO A 146 -4.90 -13.55 -3.62
C PRO A 146 -4.20 -13.56 -2.23
N TYR A 147 -4.34 -14.65 -1.47
CA TYR A 147 -3.96 -14.72 -0.05
C TYR A 147 -2.46 -14.64 0.27
N GLY A 148 -1.59 -14.60 -0.73
CA GLY A 148 -0.17 -14.30 -0.52
C GLY A 148 0.09 -12.85 -0.05
N SER A 149 -0.83 -11.93 -0.32
CA SER A 149 -0.78 -10.57 0.19
C SER A 149 -1.16 -10.48 1.66
N GLY A 150 -0.46 -9.63 2.40
CA GLY A 150 -0.77 -9.33 3.80
C GLY A 150 -2.13 -8.66 3.98
N VAL A 151 -2.61 -7.95 2.95
CA VAL A 151 -3.94 -7.33 2.96
C VAL A 151 -5.00 -8.34 2.50
N TRP A 152 -4.81 -8.98 1.35
CA TRP A 152 -5.81 -9.90 0.81
C TRP A 152 -5.90 -11.23 1.58
N SER A 153 -4.92 -11.58 2.40
CA SER A 153 -5.09 -12.66 3.40
C SER A 153 -6.20 -12.36 4.42
N LYS A 154 -6.70 -11.13 4.49
CA LYS A 154 -7.87 -10.69 5.26
C LYS A 154 -8.99 -10.17 4.35
N LYS A 155 -9.11 -10.70 3.12
CA LYS A 155 -10.08 -10.26 2.10
C LYS A 155 -11.49 -10.00 2.65
N GLU A 156 -11.97 -10.89 3.52
CA GLU A 156 -13.30 -10.84 4.15
C GLU A 156 -13.53 -9.54 4.94
N TRP A 157 -12.47 -8.97 5.50
CA TRP A 157 -12.48 -7.75 6.31
C TRP A 157 -12.00 -6.52 5.53
N VAL A 158 -11.73 -6.65 4.23
CA VAL A 158 -11.19 -5.57 3.40
C VAL A 158 -12.18 -5.21 2.29
N LEU A 159 -12.37 -6.10 1.32
CA LEU A 159 -13.37 -5.98 0.27
C LEU A 159 -13.99 -7.37 0.06
N PRO A 160 -14.98 -7.76 0.87
CA PRO A 160 -15.51 -9.12 0.84
C PRO A 160 -16.10 -9.50 -0.53
N GLU A 161 -16.78 -8.56 -1.16
CA GLU A 161 -17.55 -8.74 -2.40
C GLU A 161 -16.69 -8.67 -3.68
N ILE A 162 -15.39 -8.34 -3.57
CA ILE A 162 -14.53 -8.26 -4.75
C ILE A 162 -14.25 -9.67 -5.29
N ASP A 163 -14.45 -9.87 -6.59
CA ASP A 163 -13.98 -11.10 -7.24
C ASP A 163 -12.44 -11.08 -7.28
N PRO A 164 -11.75 -12.17 -6.84
CA PRO A 164 -10.31 -12.33 -6.99
C PRO A 164 -9.73 -11.98 -8.38
N ASP A 165 -10.50 -12.11 -9.46
CA ASP A 165 -10.09 -11.75 -10.82
C ASP A 165 -9.96 -10.23 -11.03
N ASN A 166 -10.56 -9.44 -10.13
CA ASN A 166 -10.51 -7.98 -10.13
C ASN A 166 -9.42 -7.42 -9.21
N ILE A 167 -8.78 -8.27 -8.39
CA ILE A 167 -7.72 -7.86 -7.48
C ILE A 167 -6.45 -7.49 -8.25
N VAL A 168 -5.88 -6.36 -7.85
CA VAL A 168 -4.58 -5.81 -8.25
C VAL A 168 -3.69 -5.84 -7.01
N ASP A 169 -2.57 -6.53 -7.10
CA ASP A 169 -1.77 -6.91 -5.94
C ASP A 169 -0.34 -7.24 -6.41
N ALA A 170 0.64 -6.91 -5.58
CA ALA A 170 2.05 -7.23 -5.75
C ALA A 170 2.60 -8.06 -4.57
N PHE A 171 1.71 -8.66 -3.77
CA PHE A 171 2.00 -9.41 -2.54
C PHE A 171 2.63 -8.54 -1.46
N GLU A 172 2.24 -7.27 -1.43
CA GLU A 172 2.58 -6.35 -0.34
C GLU A 172 1.92 -6.74 0.99
N GLY A 173 2.35 -6.08 2.06
CA GLY A 173 2.05 -6.51 3.42
C GLY A 173 3.01 -7.60 3.88
N ASN A 174 2.65 -8.33 4.94
CA ASN A 174 3.54 -9.28 5.62
C ASN A 174 4.91 -8.67 6.00
N SER A 175 4.94 -7.36 6.22
CA SER A 175 6.18 -6.61 6.43
C SER A 175 6.89 -7.02 7.72
N ASN A 176 8.19 -6.80 7.76
CA ASN A 176 9.01 -7.19 8.90
C ASN A 176 8.54 -6.52 10.21
N LEU A 177 8.48 -7.32 11.27
CA LEU A 177 8.28 -6.87 12.64
C LEU A 177 9.62 -7.07 13.37
N PHE A 178 10.40 -6.00 13.44
CA PHE A 178 11.77 -6.00 13.95
C PHE A 178 11.77 -5.80 15.46
N TRP A 179 12.44 -6.69 16.20
CA TRP A 179 12.71 -6.48 17.62
C TRP A 179 13.91 -5.55 17.77
N ALA A 180 13.66 -4.32 18.22
CA ALA A 180 14.69 -3.30 18.41
C ALA A 180 15.40 -3.46 19.77
N GLU A 181 15.95 -4.65 20.01
CA GLU A 181 16.54 -5.04 21.30
C GLU A 181 17.59 -4.03 21.78
N ARG A 182 18.58 -3.75 20.92
CA ARG A 182 19.72 -2.92 21.30
C ARG A 182 19.31 -1.47 21.56
N PHE A 183 18.51 -0.88 20.66
CA PHE A 183 18.02 0.48 20.84
C PHE A 183 17.14 0.60 22.09
N GLY A 184 16.17 -0.30 22.25
CA GLY A 184 15.27 -0.35 23.40
C GLY A 184 16.05 -0.44 24.71
N LYS A 185 17.02 -1.35 24.80
CA LYS A 185 17.81 -1.56 26.02
C LYS A 185 18.75 -0.40 26.33
N GLN A 186 19.50 0.09 25.34
CA GLN A 186 20.57 1.06 25.57
C GLN A 186 20.07 2.49 25.77
N PHE A 187 19.00 2.89 25.07
CA PHE A 187 18.55 4.28 25.05
C PHE A 187 17.26 4.52 25.83
N LEU A 188 16.39 3.51 25.91
CA LEU A 188 15.06 3.66 26.51
C LEU A 188 14.84 2.83 27.77
N GLY A 189 15.78 1.95 28.14
CA GLY A 189 15.61 1.01 29.25
C GLY A 189 14.47 0.00 29.02
N MET A 190 14.09 -0.24 27.76
CA MET A 190 13.02 -1.14 27.34
C MET A 190 13.58 -2.51 26.91
N ASN A 191 12.84 -3.57 27.17
CA ASN A 191 13.18 -4.94 26.75
C ASN A 191 12.27 -5.48 25.64
N ASP A 192 11.13 -4.83 25.37
CA ASP A 192 10.11 -5.30 24.43
C ASP A 192 9.69 -4.18 23.45
N LEU A 193 10.69 -3.58 22.80
CA LEU A 193 10.47 -2.55 21.77
C LEU A 193 10.52 -3.18 20.37
N TRP A 194 9.50 -2.88 19.57
CA TRP A 194 9.38 -3.41 18.20
C TRP A 194 9.14 -2.30 17.19
N VAL A 195 9.66 -2.50 15.97
CA VAL A 195 9.45 -1.62 14.82
C VAL A 195 8.74 -2.40 13.73
N LYS A 196 7.57 -1.91 13.31
CA LYS A 196 6.83 -2.46 12.18
C LYS A 196 7.27 -1.76 10.89
N HIS A 197 8.12 -2.42 10.10
CA HIS A 197 8.71 -1.84 8.89
C HIS A 197 7.75 -1.83 7.70
N CYS A 198 6.69 -1.02 7.76
CA CYS A 198 5.76 -0.85 6.64
C CYS A 198 6.40 -0.23 5.38
N GLY A 199 7.53 0.47 5.51
CA GLY A 199 8.28 1.03 4.39
C GLY A 199 9.21 0.05 3.68
N ILE A 200 9.43 -1.17 4.21
CA ILE A 200 10.15 -2.22 3.48
C ILE A 200 9.14 -2.94 2.59
N SER A 201 8.78 -2.26 1.51
CA SER A 201 7.82 -2.70 0.50
C SER A 201 8.33 -2.31 -0.89
N HIS A 202 7.61 -2.71 -1.94
CA HIS A 202 8.08 -2.52 -3.31
C HIS A 202 8.17 -1.05 -3.76
N THR A 203 7.42 -0.13 -3.14
CA THR A 203 7.49 1.32 -3.41
C THR A 203 8.21 2.07 -2.29
N GLY A 204 8.64 1.36 -1.25
CA GLY A 204 9.27 1.97 -0.09
C GLY A 204 8.30 2.65 0.87
N SER A 205 6.99 2.42 0.79
CA SER A 205 6.00 3.13 1.59
C SER A 205 4.83 2.28 2.07
N PHE A 206 4.30 2.61 3.25
CA PHE A 206 3.10 2.00 3.81
C PHE A 206 1.84 2.24 2.97
N LYS A 207 1.87 3.24 2.07
CA LYS A 207 0.76 3.56 1.17
C LYS A 207 0.39 2.40 0.25
N ASP A 208 1.30 1.45 0.06
CA ASP A 208 1.04 0.23 -0.68
C ASP A 208 -0.22 -0.50 -0.22
N LEU A 209 -0.41 -0.61 1.10
CA LEU A 209 -1.52 -1.36 1.70
C LEU A 209 -2.90 -0.77 1.36
N GLY A 210 -2.99 0.56 1.26
CA GLY A 210 -4.23 1.24 0.88
C GLY A 210 -4.43 1.27 -0.64
N MET A 211 -3.35 1.49 -1.38
CA MET A 211 -3.42 1.66 -2.84
C MET A 211 -3.85 0.39 -3.56
N ILE A 212 -3.49 -0.78 -3.06
CA ILE A 212 -3.97 -2.04 -3.65
C ILE A 212 -5.46 -2.22 -3.56
N VAL A 213 -6.06 -1.84 -2.44
CA VAL A 213 -7.48 -1.97 -2.25
C VAL A 213 -8.19 -0.92 -3.12
N LEU A 214 -7.66 0.30 -3.19
CA LEU A 214 -8.17 1.38 -4.05
C LEU A 214 -8.16 0.95 -5.52
N VAL A 215 -7.00 0.54 -6.03
CA VAL A 215 -6.83 0.21 -7.45
C VAL A 215 -7.60 -1.07 -7.81
N SER A 216 -7.71 -2.03 -6.90
CA SER A 216 -8.57 -3.21 -7.10
C SER A 216 -10.05 -2.83 -7.23
N GLN A 217 -10.53 -1.90 -6.39
CA GLN A 217 -11.91 -1.41 -6.51
C GLN A 217 -12.11 -0.62 -7.81
N VAL A 218 -11.16 0.22 -8.21
CA VAL A 218 -11.19 0.90 -9.52
C VAL A 218 -11.22 -0.11 -10.67
N ASN A 219 -10.42 -1.17 -10.61
CA ASN A 219 -10.39 -2.23 -11.61
C ASN A 219 -11.73 -2.96 -11.70
N ARG A 220 -12.36 -3.26 -10.55
CA ARG A 220 -13.73 -3.80 -10.47
C ARG A 220 -14.73 -2.85 -11.16
N LEU A 221 -14.74 -1.57 -10.78
CA LEU A 221 -15.65 -0.58 -11.36
C LEU A 221 -15.52 -0.47 -12.88
N ARG A 222 -14.28 -0.48 -13.41
CA ARG A 222 -14.03 -0.46 -14.86
C ARG A 222 -14.61 -1.70 -15.55
N LYS A 223 -14.44 -2.88 -14.97
CA LYS A 223 -14.98 -4.14 -15.53
C LYS A 223 -16.50 -4.20 -15.44
N LEU A 224 -17.09 -3.57 -14.42
CA LEU A 224 -18.55 -3.35 -14.31
C LEU A 224 -19.07 -2.26 -15.28
N LYS A 225 -18.23 -1.76 -16.20
CA LYS A 225 -18.56 -0.71 -17.19
C LYS A 225 -19.05 0.60 -16.55
N ARG A 226 -18.64 0.88 -15.30
CA ARG A 226 -18.82 2.21 -14.70
C ARG A 226 -17.90 3.20 -15.40
N PRO A 227 -18.28 4.50 -15.49
CA PRO A 227 -17.54 5.50 -16.27
C PRO A 227 -16.25 5.95 -15.58
N VAL A 228 -15.28 5.03 -15.46
CA VAL A 228 -13.96 5.29 -14.86
C VAL A 228 -12.87 5.15 -15.92
N VAL A 229 -12.40 6.28 -16.44
CA VAL A 229 -11.40 6.29 -17.53
C VAL A 229 -9.99 6.04 -16.98
N GLY A 230 -9.71 6.52 -15.77
CA GLY A 230 -8.42 6.41 -15.09
C GLY A 230 -8.48 7.01 -13.69
N VAL A 231 -7.32 7.15 -13.05
CA VAL A 231 -7.16 7.75 -11.71
C VAL A 231 -6.22 8.96 -11.81
N GLY A 232 -6.34 10.01 -10.99
CA GLY A 232 -5.38 11.12 -11.06
C GLY A 232 -5.23 11.94 -9.78
N CYS A 233 -4.07 12.57 -9.49
CA CYS A 233 -3.65 13.15 -8.17
C CYS A 233 -3.23 14.58 -8.28
N ALA A 234 -3.33 15.26 -7.15
CA ALA A 234 -2.42 16.34 -6.80
C ALA A 234 -1.50 15.98 -5.60
N SER A 235 -0.45 15.15 -5.80
CA SER A 235 0.57 14.83 -4.77
C SER A 235 1.90 14.45 -5.41
N SER A 236 3.00 14.86 -4.78
CA SER A 236 4.39 14.61 -5.21
C SER A 236 5.14 13.60 -4.34
N GLY A 237 4.48 12.89 -3.42
CA GLY A 237 5.12 12.00 -2.43
C GLY A 237 4.77 10.51 -2.58
N ASP A 238 4.96 9.73 -1.53
CA ASP A 238 4.73 8.28 -1.52
C ASP A 238 3.37 7.83 -2.07
N THR A 239 2.33 8.61 -1.78
CA THR A 239 0.97 8.41 -2.26
C THR A 239 0.94 8.24 -3.78
N SER A 240 1.65 9.12 -4.49
CA SER A 240 1.65 9.11 -5.94
C SER A 240 2.47 7.96 -6.51
N ALA A 241 3.46 7.47 -5.77
CA ALA A 241 4.38 6.42 -6.21
C ALA A 241 3.68 5.07 -6.14
N ALA A 242 3.10 4.77 -4.98
CA ALA A 242 2.32 3.55 -4.77
C ALA A 242 1.18 3.45 -5.78
N LEU A 243 0.38 4.51 -5.93
CA LEU A 243 -0.77 4.47 -6.82
C LEU A 243 -0.39 4.27 -8.29
N LEU A 244 0.68 4.92 -8.76
CA LEU A 244 1.19 4.68 -10.10
C LEU A 244 1.63 3.24 -10.32
N ALA A 245 2.36 2.67 -9.36
CA ALA A 245 2.86 1.30 -9.47
C ALA A 245 1.69 0.32 -9.68
N TYR A 246 0.61 0.47 -8.90
CA TYR A 246 -0.57 -0.39 -9.04
C TYR A 246 -1.41 -0.08 -10.27
N CYS A 247 -1.59 1.20 -10.64
CA CYS A 247 -2.26 1.55 -11.89
C CYS A 247 -1.51 0.97 -13.11
N ALA A 248 -0.18 1.01 -13.12
CA ALA A 248 0.65 0.40 -14.15
C ALA A 248 0.48 -1.12 -14.18
N SER A 249 0.51 -1.78 -13.02
CA SER A 249 0.26 -3.23 -12.88
C SER A 249 -1.10 -3.64 -13.45
N ALA A 250 -2.14 -2.83 -13.24
CA ALA A 250 -3.50 -3.07 -13.73
C ALA A 250 -3.78 -2.53 -15.15
N ARG A 251 -2.81 -1.86 -15.79
CA ARG A 251 -3.00 -1.13 -17.06
C ARG A 251 -4.14 -0.12 -17.01
N ILE A 252 -4.28 0.57 -15.88
CA ILE A 252 -5.25 1.64 -15.67
C ILE A 252 -4.53 2.98 -15.92
N PRO A 253 -5.06 3.86 -16.79
CA PRO A 253 -4.49 5.19 -17.00
C PRO A 253 -4.42 5.98 -15.70
N SER A 254 -3.29 6.64 -15.46
CA SER A 254 -3.04 7.44 -14.25
C SER A 254 -2.43 8.80 -14.59
N ILE A 255 -2.88 9.87 -13.93
CA ILE A 255 -2.53 11.27 -14.27
C ILE A 255 -2.18 12.09 -13.04
N VAL A 256 -1.15 12.93 -13.17
CA VAL A 256 -0.75 13.88 -12.11
C VAL A 256 -0.98 15.30 -12.48
N PHE A 257 -1.39 16.02 -11.46
CA PHE A 257 -1.40 17.46 -11.41
C PHE A 257 -0.31 17.91 -10.41
N LEU A 258 0.85 18.32 -10.94
CA LEU A 258 1.89 19.02 -10.17
C LEU A 258 1.93 20.50 -10.58
N PRO A 259 2.06 21.43 -9.62
CA PRO A 259 2.38 22.82 -9.95
C PRO A 259 3.76 22.91 -10.60
N ALA A 260 3.89 23.69 -11.69
CA ALA A 260 5.13 23.82 -12.45
C ALA A 260 6.37 24.18 -11.59
N ASN A 261 6.16 24.92 -10.49
CA ASN A 261 7.22 25.39 -9.61
C ASN A 261 7.57 24.43 -8.46
N LYS A 262 6.93 23.25 -8.38
CA LYS A 262 7.19 22.22 -7.34
C LYS A 262 7.80 20.94 -7.92
N ILE A 263 8.43 21.03 -9.08
CA ILE A 263 9.00 19.89 -9.79
C ILE A 263 10.48 19.77 -9.41
N SER A 264 10.82 18.82 -8.52
CA SER A 264 12.21 18.38 -8.29
C SER A 264 12.45 17.06 -9.02
N MET A 265 13.56 16.94 -9.74
CA MET A 265 13.93 15.69 -10.43
C MET A 265 14.07 14.50 -9.46
N ALA A 266 14.49 14.74 -8.21
CA ALA A 266 14.56 13.69 -7.18
C ALA A 266 13.18 13.21 -6.72
N GLN A 267 12.17 14.08 -6.76
CA GLN A 267 10.77 13.74 -6.47
C GLN A 267 10.02 13.14 -7.67
N LEU A 268 10.67 13.06 -8.83
CA LEU A 268 10.13 12.51 -10.09
C LEU A 268 10.60 11.08 -10.38
N PHE A 269 11.61 10.57 -9.66
CA PHE A 269 12.18 9.24 -9.91
C PHE A 269 11.29 8.07 -9.44
N GLN A 270 10.19 8.34 -8.72
CA GLN A 270 9.28 7.34 -8.16
C GLN A 270 7.77 7.64 -8.36
N PRO A 271 7.31 8.90 -8.55
CA PRO A 271 5.89 9.18 -8.80
C PRO A 271 5.56 10.21 -9.89
N ILE A 272 4.71 9.81 -10.82
CA ILE A 272 3.79 10.67 -11.58
C ILE A 272 2.33 10.20 -11.23
N ALA A 273 1.93 10.40 -9.96
CA ALA A 273 0.61 10.61 -9.25
C ALA A 273 -0.81 10.09 -9.61
N ALA A 274 -1.55 9.64 -8.55
CA ALA A 274 -3.04 9.74 -8.46
C ALA A 274 -3.70 10.14 -7.06
N PHE A 275 -4.92 10.74 -7.01
CA PHE A 275 -5.65 11.32 -5.85
C PHE A 275 -6.27 10.16 -5.09
N VAL A 276 -6.14 10.20 -3.78
CA VAL A 276 -6.34 9.03 -2.94
C VAL A 276 -7.80 8.94 -2.52
N LEU A 277 -8.46 7.90 -3.00
CA LEU A 277 -9.54 7.26 -2.27
C LEU A 277 -8.89 6.56 -1.07
N SER A 278 -8.88 7.21 0.10
CA SER A 278 -8.42 6.52 1.31
C SER A 278 -9.40 5.38 1.54
N ILE A 279 -8.93 4.15 1.46
CA ILE A 279 -9.64 3.04 2.08
C ILE A 279 -9.36 3.19 3.55
N ASP A 280 -10.25 3.98 4.12
CA ASP A 280 -10.06 4.69 5.36
C ASP A 280 -10.55 3.77 6.49
N THR A 281 -9.95 2.59 6.60
CA THR A 281 -10.01 1.84 7.85
C THR A 281 -9.08 2.58 8.79
N ASP A 282 -9.61 3.27 9.79
CA ASP A 282 -8.78 3.79 10.86
C ASP A 282 -8.20 2.63 11.68
N PHE A 283 -7.03 2.84 12.29
CA PHE A 283 -6.44 1.85 13.18
C PHE A 283 -7.43 1.45 14.29
N ASP A 284 -8.25 2.40 14.76
CA ASP A 284 -9.32 2.14 15.72
C ASP A 284 -10.39 1.18 15.18
N GLY A 285 -10.94 1.40 13.98
CA GLY A 285 -11.93 0.52 13.36
C GLY A 285 -11.44 -0.91 13.23
N CYS A 286 -10.16 -1.10 12.86
CA CYS A 286 -9.54 -2.42 12.81
C CYS A 286 -9.43 -3.05 14.21
N PHE A 287 -8.93 -2.32 15.22
CA PHE A 287 -8.78 -2.86 16.57
C PHE A 287 -10.12 -3.12 17.26
N LYS A 288 -11.09 -2.22 17.08
CA LYS A 288 -12.46 -2.35 17.55
C LYS A 288 -13.13 -3.55 16.91
N MET A 289 -12.98 -3.73 15.60
CA MET A 289 -13.49 -4.94 14.92
C MET A 289 -12.81 -6.20 15.45
N CYS A 290 -11.49 -6.19 15.65
CA CYS A 290 -10.78 -7.30 16.30
C CYS A 290 -11.35 -7.62 17.69
N GLN A 291 -11.66 -6.59 18.48
CA GLN A 291 -12.21 -6.75 19.82
C GLN A 291 -13.66 -7.26 19.78
N GLU A 292 -14.50 -6.68 18.92
CA GLU A 292 -15.89 -7.08 18.73
C GLU A 292 -16.05 -8.50 18.18
N LEU A 293 -15.07 -8.98 17.41
CA LEU A 293 -15.02 -10.34 16.87
C LEU A 293 -14.23 -11.31 17.77
N GLY A 294 -13.73 -10.85 18.92
CA GLY A 294 -13.05 -11.69 19.91
C GLY A 294 -11.67 -12.19 19.48
N LEU A 295 -10.99 -11.49 18.56
CA LEU A 295 -9.60 -11.77 18.21
C LEU A 295 -8.64 -11.32 19.31
N VAL A 296 -8.96 -10.19 19.94
CA VAL A 296 -8.20 -9.57 21.04
C VAL A 296 -9.16 -9.07 22.12
N ASP A 297 -8.72 -9.07 23.38
CA ASP A 297 -9.57 -8.60 24.49
C ASP A 297 -9.44 -7.10 24.75
N LYS A 298 -8.36 -6.47 24.26
CA LYS A 298 -8.02 -5.07 24.51
C LYS A 298 -7.39 -4.39 23.31
N ILE A 299 -7.65 -3.10 23.19
CA ILE A 299 -7.05 -2.20 22.20
C ILE A 299 -5.79 -1.56 22.81
N PRO A 300 -4.68 -1.43 22.07
CA PRO A 300 -3.51 -0.72 22.57
C PRO A 300 -3.77 0.79 22.69
N ARG A 301 -3.11 1.43 23.65
CA ARG A 301 -3.03 2.88 23.71
C ARG A 301 -2.13 3.38 22.57
N LEU A 302 -2.58 4.40 21.84
CA LEU A 302 -1.87 4.92 20.68
C LEU A 302 -1.11 6.22 21.01
N VAL A 303 0.04 6.41 20.37
CA VAL A 303 0.81 7.66 20.42
C VAL A 303 0.89 8.21 19.01
N CYS A 304 0.39 9.42 18.80
CA CYS A 304 0.60 10.17 17.57
C CYS A 304 1.85 11.06 17.74
N ALA A 305 2.82 10.93 16.84
CA ALA A 305 4.03 11.75 16.85
C ALA A 305 3.99 12.72 15.67
N GLU A 306 4.05 14.02 15.95
CA GLU A 306 4.12 15.08 14.93
C GLU A 306 5.49 15.78 14.96
N ALA A 307 5.89 16.39 13.84
CA ALA A 307 7.03 17.30 13.85
C ALA A 307 6.59 18.63 14.46
N ALA A 308 7.40 19.26 15.31
CA ALA A 308 7.07 20.54 15.95
C ALA A 308 6.72 21.66 14.94
N ASN A 309 7.28 21.56 13.73
CA ASN A 309 7.02 22.48 12.62
C ASN A 309 5.71 22.22 11.85
N ALA A 310 5.02 21.12 12.14
CA ALA A 310 3.78 20.68 11.51
C ALA A 310 2.93 19.88 12.53
N ASN A 311 2.49 20.56 13.59
CA ASN A 311 1.90 19.96 14.79
C ASN A 311 0.44 20.41 15.11
N PRO A 312 -0.45 20.59 14.13
CA PRO A 312 -1.79 21.13 14.40
C PRO A 312 -2.62 20.23 15.32
N LEU A 313 -2.39 18.91 15.30
CA LEU A 313 -3.13 17.97 16.13
C LEU A 313 -2.62 18.00 17.57
N TYR A 314 -1.30 18.12 17.77
CA TYR A 314 -0.70 18.34 19.09
C TYR A 314 -1.24 19.59 19.78
N LEU A 315 -1.34 20.72 19.07
CA LEU A 315 -1.93 21.95 19.62
C LEU A 315 -3.39 21.74 20.02
N HIS A 316 -4.15 21.02 19.20
CA HIS A 316 -5.53 20.68 19.49
C HIS A 316 -5.65 19.79 20.73
N TYR A 317 -4.79 18.78 20.87
CA TYR A 317 -4.69 17.91 22.04
C TYR A 317 -4.35 18.68 23.32
N LYS A 318 -3.35 19.57 23.31
CA LYS A 318 -2.98 20.39 24.48
C LYS A 318 -4.08 21.38 24.88
N SER A 319 -4.93 21.81 23.94
CA SER A 319 -6.11 22.62 24.25
C SER A 319 -7.27 21.85 24.88
N GLY A 320 -7.13 20.52 25.02
CA GLY A 320 -8.18 19.63 25.50
C GLY A 320 -9.28 19.37 24.46
N TRP A 321 -8.90 19.29 23.17
CA TRP A 321 -9.81 19.01 22.05
C TRP A 321 -10.91 20.07 21.83
N LYS A 322 -10.69 21.31 22.28
CA LYS A 322 -11.73 22.36 22.23
C LYS A 322 -11.81 23.05 20.87
N ASP A 323 -10.68 23.59 20.42
CA ASP A 323 -10.63 24.37 19.18
C ASP A 323 -9.51 23.83 18.29
N PHE A 324 -9.88 23.25 17.14
CA PHE A 324 -8.90 22.93 16.12
C PHE A 324 -8.57 24.18 15.31
N LYS A 325 -7.28 24.40 15.06
CA LYS A 325 -6.81 25.47 14.17
C LYS A 325 -5.75 24.90 13.25
N ALA A 326 -6.04 24.94 11.95
CA ALA A 326 -5.04 24.67 10.94
C ALA A 326 -3.84 25.61 11.13
N VAL A 327 -2.65 25.05 11.01
CA VAL A 327 -1.38 25.80 11.11
C VAL A 327 -0.74 25.89 9.73
N LYS A 328 0.04 26.93 9.51
CA LYS A 328 0.92 26.95 8.33
C LYS A 328 2.15 26.10 8.65
N ALA A 329 2.18 24.87 8.16
CA ALA A 329 3.34 23.99 8.36
C ALA A 329 4.61 24.62 7.80
N SER A 330 5.64 24.67 8.64
CA SER A 330 6.99 25.09 8.27
C SER A 330 7.77 23.92 7.69
N SER A 331 8.94 24.19 7.10
CA SER A 331 9.80 23.13 6.58
C SER A 331 10.24 22.18 7.69
N THR A 332 10.18 20.88 7.41
CA THR A 332 10.67 19.83 8.31
C THR A 332 11.42 18.77 7.50
N PHE A 333 12.40 18.10 8.10
CA PHE A 333 13.03 16.92 7.52
C PHE A 333 12.03 15.77 7.35
N ALA A 334 10.99 15.74 8.17
CA ALA A 334 9.89 14.78 8.10
C ALA A 334 8.83 15.19 7.04
N SER A 335 9.26 15.40 5.80
CA SER A 335 8.41 15.95 4.73
C SER A 335 7.10 15.19 4.50
N ALA A 336 7.05 13.88 4.76
CA ALA A 336 5.86 13.05 4.63
C ALA A 336 4.74 13.42 5.60
N ILE A 337 5.07 14.04 6.75
CA ILE A 337 4.13 14.49 7.78
C ILE A 337 4.10 16.02 7.90
N GLN A 338 4.63 16.76 6.91
CA GLN A 338 4.55 18.22 6.86
C GLN A 338 3.13 18.68 6.48
N ILE A 339 2.18 18.49 7.40
CA ILE A 339 0.76 18.75 7.19
C ILE A 339 0.28 19.79 8.19
N GLY A 340 -0.18 20.93 7.69
CA GLY A 340 -0.70 22.02 8.53
C GLY A 340 -2.22 22.00 8.70
N ASP A 341 -2.92 21.35 7.77
CA ASP A 341 -4.38 21.22 7.75
C ASP A 341 -4.76 19.77 7.37
N PRO A 342 -4.69 18.83 8.33
CA PRO A 342 -5.01 17.43 8.08
C PRO A 342 -6.48 17.24 7.67
N ILE A 343 -6.68 16.61 6.51
CA ILE A 343 -8.02 16.33 5.94
C ILE A 343 -8.88 15.44 6.84
N SER A 344 -8.25 14.55 7.62
CA SER A 344 -8.92 13.54 8.45
C SER A 344 -8.70 13.76 9.95
N ILE A 345 -8.74 15.02 10.42
CA ILE A 345 -8.59 15.31 11.85
C ILE A 345 -9.64 14.58 12.70
N ASP A 346 -10.91 14.60 12.29
CA ASP A 346 -12.00 14.01 13.07
C ASP A 346 -11.75 12.54 13.39
N ARG A 347 -11.13 11.80 12.44
CA ARG A 347 -10.73 10.40 12.63
C ARG A 347 -9.58 10.25 13.61
N ALA A 348 -8.57 11.10 13.48
CA ALA A 348 -7.41 11.07 14.37
C ALA A 348 -7.83 11.38 15.82
N VAL A 349 -8.68 12.40 16.00
CA VAL A 349 -9.27 12.75 17.31
C VAL A 349 -10.07 11.58 17.87
N TYR A 350 -10.99 11.01 17.07
CA TYR A 350 -11.80 9.86 17.48
C TYR A 350 -10.94 8.67 17.92
N THR A 351 -9.96 8.29 17.10
CA THR A 351 -9.01 7.19 17.38
C THR A 351 -8.23 7.43 18.66
N LEU A 352 -7.70 8.65 18.86
CA LEU A 352 -6.92 8.99 20.05
C LEU A 352 -7.79 9.05 21.30
N GLN A 353 -9.02 9.56 21.22
CA GLN A 353 -9.93 9.55 22.37
C GLN A 353 -10.34 8.13 22.77
N ASN A 354 -10.68 7.27 21.82
CA ASN A 354 -11.10 5.89 22.09
C ASN A 354 -9.97 4.99 22.62
N SER A 355 -8.74 5.23 22.16
CA SER A 355 -7.56 4.48 22.62
C SER A 355 -6.91 5.06 23.88
N ASN A 356 -7.48 6.12 24.48
CA ASN A 356 -6.82 6.92 25.53
C ASN A 356 -5.40 7.37 25.08
N GLY A 357 -5.27 7.66 23.79
CA GLY A 357 -4.03 7.98 23.13
C GLY A 357 -3.47 9.35 23.53
N ILE A 358 -2.21 9.56 23.17
CA ILE A 358 -1.49 10.81 23.41
C ILE A 358 -0.88 11.33 22.13
N ILE A 359 -0.58 12.62 22.13
CA ILE A 359 0.15 13.27 21.06
C ILE A 359 1.37 13.92 21.64
N GLU A 360 2.51 13.67 21.02
CA GLU A 360 3.76 14.37 21.31
C GLU A 360 4.38 14.90 20.01
N GLU A 361 5.27 15.87 20.18
CA GLU A 361 6.01 16.48 19.09
C GLU A 361 7.51 16.23 19.23
N ALA A 362 8.23 16.31 18.11
CA ALA A 362 9.69 16.33 18.09
C ALA A 362 10.21 17.53 17.31
N THR A 363 11.19 18.23 17.86
CA THR A 363 11.95 19.26 17.14
C THR A 363 12.79 18.63 16.01
N GLU A 364 13.27 19.45 15.07
CA GLU A 364 14.13 18.95 13.98
C GLU A 364 15.44 18.36 14.50
N GLU A 365 16.00 18.90 15.60
CA GLU A 365 17.20 18.39 16.25
C GLU A 365 16.92 17.02 16.89
N GLU A 366 15.88 16.91 17.72
CA GLU A 366 15.47 15.64 18.34
C GLU A 366 15.18 14.56 17.31
N LEU A 367 14.52 14.91 16.20
CA LEU A 367 14.21 13.99 15.12
C LEU A 367 15.48 13.43 14.47
N MET A 368 16.43 14.31 14.14
CA MET A 368 17.68 13.91 13.48
C MET A 368 18.61 13.15 14.43
N ASP A 369 18.66 13.55 15.69
CA ASP A 369 19.45 12.87 16.72
C ASP A 369 18.89 11.47 17.00
N ALA A 370 17.57 11.34 17.14
CA ALA A 370 16.92 10.04 17.33
C ALA A 370 17.15 9.12 16.12
N MET A 371 17.06 9.67 14.90
CA MET A 371 17.38 8.92 13.67
C MET A 371 18.84 8.44 13.68
N ALA A 372 19.79 9.31 14.00
CA ALA A 372 21.21 8.96 14.05
C ALA A 372 21.48 7.88 15.11
N GLN A 373 20.90 8.00 16.31
CA GLN A 373 21.02 7.00 17.37
C GLN A 373 20.45 5.65 16.95
N ALA A 374 19.26 5.63 16.33
CA ALA A 374 18.61 4.41 15.87
C ALA A 374 19.39 3.70 14.75
N VAL A 375 20.09 4.44 13.90
CA VAL A 375 20.93 3.85 12.84
C VAL A 375 22.26 3.30 13.38
N LEU A 376 22.79 3.91 14.45
CA LEU A 376 24.07 3.51 15.07
C LEU A 376 23.94 2.38 16.10
N SER A 377 22.74 2.15 16.63
CA SER A 377 22.40 1.03 17.51
C SER A 377 22.24 -0.26 16.72
#